data_AF-A0A5E4JMT9-F1
#
_entry.id   AF-A0A5E4JMT9-F1
#
_cell.length_a   1.000
_cell.length_b   1.000
_cell.length_c   1.000
_cell.angle_alpha   90.00
_cell.angle_beta   90.00
_cell.angle_gamma   90.00
#
_symmetry.space_group_name_H-M   'P 1'
#
loop_
_entity.id
_entity.type
_entity.pdbx_description
1 polymer ?
#
loop_
_entity_poly.entity_id
_entity_poly.type
_entity_poly.pdbx_seq_one_letter_code
_entity_poly.pdbx_strand_id
1 'polypeptide(L)'
;MPRISEKLRGTRKNYYFSYETIEKIIYGADLNHISYSAFISIIINQWFENFNPDDLIQKIDASLLKLENEKNELFQKREEAVNRKKQYDHWNKIKGAKRPEAIKILVRHLSEGRAPNEIENTARVWAGILNCSASDLVFEANAIFNGDKQKSPIV
;
A
#
# COMPACT_ATOMS: atom_id res chain seq x y z
N MET A 1 41.69 -54.20 8.03
CA MET A 1 40.59 -53.34 8.55
C MET A 1 41.15 -52.40 9.60
N PRO A 2 40.84 -51.09 9.54
CA PRO A 2 41.62 -50.05 10.21
C PRO A 2 41.15 -49.80 11.65
N ARG A 3 42.10 -49.63 12.59
CA ARG A 3 41.84 -49.10 13.93
C ARG A 3 41.81 -47.58 13.87
N ILE A 4 40.61 -47.03 13.87
CA ILE A 4 40.36 -45.59 14.03
C ILE A 4 40.63 -45.24 15.50
N SER A 5 41.90 -45.09 15.88
CA SER A 5 42.27 -44.50 17.18
C SER A 5 43.20 -43.29 17.05
N GLU A 6 43.55 -42.89 15.84
CA GLU A 6 44.20 -41.61 15.53
C GLU A 6 43.15 -40.58 15.08
N LYS A 7 42.21 -40.23 15.97
CA LYS A 7 41.40 -39.03 15.81
C LYS A 7 41.83 -38.01 16.86
N LEU A 8 42.64 -37.04 16.40
CA LEU A 8 42.72 -35.68 16.92
C LEU A 8 42.91 -35.55 18.45
N ARG A 9 44.09 -35.88 18.98
CA ARG A 9 44.55 -35.23 20.21
C ARG A 9 45.04 -33.84 19.85
N GLY A 10 44.13 -32.88 19.82
CA GLY A 10 44.50 -31.46 19.76
C GLY A 10 45.46 -31.15 20.90
N THR A 11 46.64 -30.64 20.57
CA THR A 11 47.61 -30.17 21.56
C THR A 11 47.00 -29.01 22.33
N ARG A 12 46.68 -29.21 23.61
CA ARG A 12 46.24 -28.12 24.49
C ARG A 12 47.41 -27.16 24.68
N LYS A 13 47.42 -26.06 23.92
CA LYS A 13 48.32 -24.93 24.14
C LYS A 13 47.62 -23.94 25.07
N ASN A 14 48.28 -23.59 26.17
CA ASN A 14 47.81 -22.53 27.05
C ASN A 14 48.40 -21.21 26.55
N TYR A 15 47.53 -20.21 26.38
CA TYR A 15 47.91 -18.85 26.01
C TYR A 15 47.60 -17.92 27.19
N TYR A 16 48.56 -17.09 27.55
CA TYR A 16 48.38 -16.07 28.57
C TYR A 16 48.03 -14.75 27.90
N PHE A 17 46.85 -14.22 28.19
CA PHE A 17 46.40 -12.90 27.74
C PHE A 17 46.46 -11.90 28.88
N SER A 18 46.59 -10.62 28.57
CA SER A 18 46.45 -9.57 29.57
C SER A 18 45.01 -9.53 30.10
N TYR A 19 44.84 -9.00 31.31
CA TYR A 19 43.52 -8.82 31.91
C TYR A 19 42.59 -7.99 31.01
N GLU A 20 43.10 -6.90 30.43
CA GLU A 20 42.34 -6.06 29.49
C GLU A 20 41.87 -6.83 28.24
N THR A 21 42.71 -7.71 27.68
CA THR A 21 42.32 -8.55 26.54
C THR A 21 41.24 -9.54 26.94
N ILE A 22 41.31 -10.12 28.14
CA ILE A 22 40.30 -11.03 28.67
C ILE A 22 38.96 -10.31 28.85
N GLU A 23 38.94 -9.10 29.41
CA GLU A 23 37.72 -8.30 29.54
C GLU A 23 37.06 -8.00 28.18
N LYS A 24 37.85 -7.66 27.16
CA LYS A 24 37.33 -7.43 25.80
C LYS A 24 36.77 -8.70 25.16
N ILE A 25 37.37 -9.86 25.42
CA ILE A 25 36.88 -11.16 24.96
C ILE A 25 35.54 -11.49 25.63
N ILE A 26 35.42 -11.27 26.94
CA ILE A 26 34.19 -11.50 27.70
C ILE A 26 33.08 -10.60 27.16
N TYR A 27 33.34 -9.30 27.07
CA TYR A 27 32.39 -8.32 26.56
C TYR A 27 31.89 -8.66 25.14
N GLY A 28 32.80 -9.01 24.23
CA GLY A 28 32.43 -9.36 22.86
C GLY A 28 31.66 -10.68 22.75
N ALA A 29 31.96 -11.67 23.60
CA ALA A 29 31.22 -12.91 23.65
C ALA A 29 29.79 -12.71 24.18
N ASP A 30 29.63 -11.88 25.21
CA ASP A 30 28.33 -11.54 25.79
C ASP A 30 27.43 -10.79 24.79
N LEU A 31 27.99 -9.82 24.06
CA LEU A 31 27.29 -9.08 23.00
C LEU A 31 26.74 -10.00 21.90
N ASN A 32 27.46 -11.07 21.57
CA ASN A 32 27.09 -12.02 20.53
C ASN A 32 26.31 -13.23 21.08
N HIS A 33 26.06 -13.30 22.38
CA HIS A 33 25.39 -14.41 23.06
C HIS A 33 26.04 -15.78 22.79
N ILE A 34 27.37 -15.83 22.77
CA ILE A 34 28.15 -17.05 22.51
C ILE A 34 29.19 -17.31 23.61
N SER A 35 29.70 -18.55 23.68
CA SER A 35 30.78 -18.88 24.63
C SER A 35 32.09 -18.17 24.30
N TYR A 36 32.93 -17.91 25.32
CA TYR A 36 34.25 -17.30 25.13
C TYR A 36 35.12 -18.05 24.12
N SER A 37 35.12 -19.39 24.15
CA SER A 37 35.86 -20.21 23.18
C SER A 37 35.35 -20.07 21.75
N ALA A 38 34.03 -19.92 21.58
CA ALA A 38 33.43 -19.70 20.27
C ALA A 38 33.75 -18.30 19.74
N PHE A 39 33.67 -17.26 20.59
CA PHE A 39 34.03 -15.90 20.22
C PHE A 39 35.51 -15.78 19.83
N ILE A 40 36.43 -16.39 20.60
CA ILE A 40 37.86 -16.46 20.24
C ILE A 40 38.05 -17.19 18.91
N SER A 41 37.33 -18.30 18.68
CA SER A 41 37.43 -19.05 17.42
C SER A 41 36.93 -18.23 16.22
N ILE A 42 35.89 -17.42 16.40
CA ILE A 42 35.39 -16.49 15.39
C ILE A 42 36.41 -15.40 15.11
N ILE A 43 36.96 -14.76 16.15
CA ILE A 43 38.02 -13.75 15.98
C ILE A 43 39.21 -14.34 15.23
N ILE A 44 39.68 -15.54 15.57
CA ILE A 44 40.88 -16.10 14.96
C ILE A 44 40.63 -16.53 13.50
N ASN A 45 39.48 -17.16 13.23
CA ASN A 45 39.24 -17.79 11.92
C ASN A 45 38.47 -16.91 10.94
N GLN A 46 37.71 -15.93 11.43
CA GLN A 46 36.69 -15.21 10.65
C GLN A 46 36.77 -13.69 10.81
N TRP A 47 37.84 -13.14 11.39
CA TRP A 47 38.03 -11.68 11.54
C TRP A 47 37.77 -10.91 10.23
N PHE A 48 38.19 -11.48 9.11
CA PHE A 48 38.07 -10.89 7.79
C PHE A 48 36.79 -11.29 7.02
N GLU A 49 35.97 -12.20 7.55
CA GLU A 49 34.82 -12.80 6.85
C GLU A 49 33.46 -12.46 7.50
N ASN A 50 33.10 -11.18 7.59
CA ASN A 50 31.81 -10.64 8.11
C ASN A 50 31.76 -10.24 9.60
N PHE A 51 32.89 -10.18 10.31
CA PHE A 51 32.95 -9.65 11.68
C PHE A 51 33.60 -8.26 11.79
N ASN A 52 34.01 -7.65 10.68
CA ASN A 52 34.46 -6.26 10.66
C ASN A 52 33.27 -5.32 10.95
N PRO A 53 33.26 -4.59 12.08
CA PRO A 53 32.16 -3.70 12.44
C PRO A 53 31.92 -2.61 11.38
N ASP A 54 32.97 -2.17 10.69
CA ASP A 54 32.86 -1.11 9.67
C ASP A 54 32.05 -1.58 8.47
N ASP A 55 32.26 -2.82 8.02
CA ASP A 55 31.50 -3.41 6.90
C ASP A 55 30.04 -3.64 7.29
N LEU A 56 29.78 -4.01 8.55
CA LEU A 56 28.42 -4.16 9.08
C LEU A 56 27.71 -2.80 9.13
N ILE A 57 28.37 -1.76 9.65
CA ILE A 57 27.84 -0.40 9.71
C ILE A 57 27.52 0.10 8.29
N GLN A 58 28.44 -0.05 7.33
CA GLN A 58 28.20 0.34 5.95
C GLN A 58 26.99 -0.37 5.32
N LYS A 59 26.82 -1.67 5.58
CA LYS A 59 25.65 -2.43 5.10
C LYS A 59 24.35 -1.93 5.73
N ILE A 60 24.37 -1.63 7.03
CA ILE A 60 23.22 -1.06 7.74
C ILE A 60 22.88 0.32 7.17
N ASP A 61 23.85 1.21 7.00
CA ASP A 61 23.64 2.56 6.46
C ASP A 61 23.11 2.53 5.03
N ALA A 62 23.64 1.64 4.18
CA ALA A 62 23.12 1.44 2.82
C ALA A 62 21.65 0.94 2.84
N SER A 63 21.32 0.06 3.77
CA SER A 63 19.96 -0.46 3.95
C SER A 63 19.01 0.63 4.44
N LEU A 64 19.44 1.45 5.40
CA LEU A 64 18.67 2.60 5.90
C LEU A 64 18.39 3.61 4.78
N LEU A 65 19.39 3.95 3.98
CA LEU A 65 19.22 4.85 2.84
C LEU A 65 18.21 4.29 1.83
N LYS A 66 18.28 2.99 1.53
CA LYS A 66 17.33 2.32 0.64
C LYS A 66 15.90 2.39 1.19
N LEU A 67 15.71 2.08 2.47
CA LEU A 67 14.40 2.15 3.13
C LEU A 67 13.84 3.57 3.17
N GLU A 68 14.68 4.59 3.38
CA GLU A 68 14.25 6.00 3.35
C GLU A 68 13.74 6.38 1.94
N ASN A 69 14.43 5.92 0.89
CA ASN A 69 13.99 6.13 -0.49
C ASN A 69 12.64 5.43 -0.77
N GLU A 70 12.50 4.16 -0.39
CA GLU A 70 11.24 3.40 -0.56
C GLU A 70 10.07 4.06 0.20
N LYS A 71 10.33 4.54 1.42
CA LYS A 71 9.35 5.31 2.21
C LYS A 71 8.92 6.58 1.48
N ASN A 72 9.86 7.35 0.94
CA ASN A 72 9.55 8.57 0.21
C ASN A 72 8.71 8.31 -1.05
N GLU A 73 9.02 7.25 -1.80
CA GLU A 73 8.21 6.85 -2.96
C GLU A 73 6.77 6.47 -2.55
N LEU A 74 6.60 5.72 -1.45
CA LEU A 74 5.28 5.38 -0.93
C LEU A 74 4.50 6.62 -0.47
N PHE A 75 5.17 7.59 0.13
CA PHE A 75 4.56 8.87 0.50
C PHE A 75 4.04 9.64 -0.72
N GLN A 76 4.84 9.73 -1.79
CA GLN A 76 4.41 10.36 -3.04
C GLN A 76 3.20 9.66 -3.65
N LYS A 77 3.22 8.32 -3.73
CA LYS A 77 2.08 7.52 -4.22
C LYS A 77 0.82 7.75 -3.37
N ARG A 78 0.97 7.88 -2.04
CA ARG A 78 -0.14 8.20 -1.14
C ARG A 78 -0.71 9.59 -1.43
N GLU A 79 0.13 10.60 -1.61
CA GLU A 79 -0.34 11.96 -1.94
C GLU A 79 -1.09 12.01 -3.27
N GLU A 80 -0.56 11.33 -4.30
CA GLU A 80 -1.26 11.21 -5.58
C GLU A 80 -2.63 10.54 -5.43
N ALA A 81 -2.71 9.44 -4.69
CA ALA A 81 -3.96 8.73 -4.43
C ALA A 81 -4.96 9.62 -3.68
N VAL A 82 -4.52 10.39 -2.68
CA VAL A 82 -5.36 11.35 -1.95
C VAL A 82 -5.88 12.44 -2.88
N ASN A 83 -5.04 12.99 -3.76
CA ASN A 83 -5.46 14.01 -4.72
C ASN A 83 -6.46 13.46 -5.74
N ARG A 84 -6.23 12.26 -6.28
CA ARG A 84 -7.19 11.57 -7.16
C ARG A 84 -8.52 11.33 -6.45
N LYS A 85 -8.49 10.90 -5.18
CA LYS A 85 -9.71 10.72 -4.38
C LYS A 85 -10.48 12.03 -4.23
N LYS A 86 -9.80 13.12 -3.85
CA LYS A 86 -10.44 14.45 -3.73
C LYS A 86 -11.10 14.89 -5.03
N GLN A 87 -10.43 14.69 -6.17
CA GLN A 87 -11.01 14.99 -7.47
C GLN A 87 -12.24 14.11 -7.73
N TYR A 88 -12.16 12.80 -7.48
CA TYR A 88 -13.28 11.88 -7.67
C TYR A 88 -14.49 12.24 -6.80
N ASP A 89 -14.27 12.57 -5.53
CA ASP A 89 -15.30 13.03 -4.60
C ASP A 89 -15.95 14.34 -5.11
N HIS A 90 -15.16 15.26 -5.64
CA HIS A 90 -15.65 16.50 -6.26
C HIS A 90 -16.52 16.21 -7.49
N TRP A 91 -16.06 15.34 -8.40
CA TRP A 91 -16.82 14.93 -9.58
C TRP A 91 -18.12 14.23 -9.20
N ASN A 92 -18.11 13.37 -8.20
CA ASN A 92 -19.33 12.72 -7.70
C ASN A 92 -20.32 13.72 -7.13
N LYS A 93 -19.85 14.75 -6.42
CA LYS A 93 -20.71 15.83 -5.91
C LYS A 93 -21.37 16.59 -7.07
N ILE A 94 -20.61 16.93 -8.11
CA ILE A 94 -21.15 17.59 -9.32
C ILE A 94 -22.17 16.69 -10.02
N LYS A 95 -21.86 15.41 -10.21
CA LYS A 95 -22.79 14.43 -10.82
C LYS A 95 -24.10 14.34 -10.03
N GLY A 96 -24.01 14.22 -8.70
CA GLY A 96 -25.18 14.21 -7.82
C GLY A 96 -26.04 15.47 -7.98
N ALA A 97 -25.42 16.65 -8.11
CA ALA A 97 -26.14 17.90 -8.33
C ALA A 97 -26.79 18.01 -9.72
N LYS A 98 -26.25 17.32 -10.74
CA LYS A 98 -26.76 17.34 -12.12
C LYS A 98 -27.87 16.33 -12.39
N ARG A 99 -27.99 15.26 -11.59
CA ARG A 99 -29.07 14.27 -11.75
C ARG A 99 -30.47 14.89 -11.70
N PRO A 100 -30.82 15.78 -10.74
CA PRO A 100 -32.11 16.46 -10.74
C PRO A 100 -32.38 17.30 -11.99
N GLU A 101 -31.36 17.94 -12.56
CA GLU A 101 -31.49 18.69 -13.82
C GLU A 101 -31.83 17.75 -14.99
N ALA A 102 -31.11 16.62 -15.09
CA ALA A 102 -31.38 15.60 -16.10
C ALA A 102 -32.81 15.06 -16.00
N ILE A 103 -33.27 14.74 -14.79
CA ILE A 103 -34.63 14.26 -14.54
C ILE A 103 -35.67 15.33 -14.93
N LYS A 104 -35.46 16.60 -14.58
CA LYS A 104 -36.36 17.70 -14.99
C LYS A 104 -36.49 17.83 -16.50
N ILE A 105 -35.39 17.70 -17.24
CA ILE A 105 -35.41 17.76 -18.71
C ILE A 105 -36.20 16.59 -19.28
N LEU A 106 -36.00 15.38 -18.74
CA LEU A 106 -36.75 14.19 -19.18
C LEU A 106 -38.25 14.28 -18.86
N VAL A 107 -38.61 14.75 -17.65
CA VAL A 107 -40.02 15.03 -17.28
C VAL A 107 -40.63 16.05 -18.23
N ARG A 108 -39.89 17.11 -18.57
CA ARG A 108 -40.34 18.11 -19.54
C ARG A 108 -40.61 17.48 -20.91
N HIS A 109 -39.71 16.66 -21.43
CA HIS A 109 -39.91 15.97 -22.72
C HIS A 109 -41.12 15.03 -22.69
N LEU A 110 -41.35 14.33 -21.58
CA LEU A 110 -42.56 13.53 -21.37
C LEU A 110 -43.83 14.39 -21.37
N SER A 111 -43.80 15.55 -20.71
CA SER A 111 -44.93 16.48 -20.66
C SER A 111 -45.23 17.16 -22.01
N GLU A 112 -44.19 17.41 -22.81
CA GLU A 112 -44.30 17.94 -24.18
C GLU A 112 -44.81 16.88 -25.18
N GLY A 113 -44.96 15.62 -24.78
CA GLY A 113 -45.42 14.53 -25.65
C GLY A 113 -44.40 14.16 -26.73
N ARG A 114 -43.10 14.34 -26.47
CA ARG A 114 -42.04 14.01 -27.43
C ARG A 114 -41.99 12.53 -27.74
N ALA A 115 -41.47 12.20 -28.93
CA ALA A 115 -41.34 10.82 -29.37
C ALA A 115 -40.44 10.01 -28.40
N PRO A 116 -40.74 8.73 -28.15
CA PRO A 116 -39.97 7.88 -27.23
C PRO A 116 -38.47 7.84 -27.54
N ASN A 117 -38.12 7.83 -28.83
CA ASN A 117 -36.72 7.81 -29.29
C ASN A 117 -35.94 9.07 -28.87
N GLU A 118 -36.61 10.23 -28.83
CA GLU A 118 -35.97 11.48 -28.40
C GLU A 118 -35.72 11.48 -26.88
N ILE A 119 -36.67 10.95 -26.11
CA ILE A 119 -36.53 10.82 -24.65
C ILE A 119 -35.39 9.86 -24.32
N GLU A 120 -35.31 8.72 -25.02
CA GLU A 120 -34.24 7.75 -24.83
C GLU A 120 -32.87 8.31 -25.22
N ASN A 121 -32.78 9.05 -26.33
CA ASN A 121 -31.54 9.70 -26.74
C ASN A 121 -31.06 10.73 -25.72
N THR A 122 -31.95 11.59 -25.23
CA THR A 122 -31.62 12.54 -24.15
C THR A 122 -31.18 11.81 -22.88
N ALA A 123 -31.85 10.71 -22.51
CA ALA A 123 -31.48 9.91 -21.36
C ALA A 123 -30.10 9.25 -21.52
N ARG A 124 -29.74 8.75 -22.71
CA ARG A 124 -28.41 8.18 -22.98
C ARG A 124 -27.29 9.21 -22.85
N VAL A 125 -27.51 10.44 -23.33
CA VAL A 125 -26.53 11.53 -23.18
C VAL A 125 -26.28 11.82 -21.71
N TRP A 126 -27.35 12.00 -20.92
CA TRP A 126 -27.22 12.25 -19.48
C TRP A 126 -26.67 11.04 -18.71
N ALA A 127 -27.01 9.82 -19.12
CA ALA A 127 -26.50 8.58 -18.55
C ALA A 127 -24.97 8.49 -18.68
N GLY A 128 -24.42 8.86 -19.84
CA GLY A 128 -22.96 8.94 -20.05
C GLY A 128 -22.28 9.95 -19.14
N ILE A 129 -22.88 11.13 -18.95
CA ILE A 129 -22.35 12.19 -18.08
C ILE A 129 -22.40 11.77 -16.60
N LEU A 130 -23.52 11.17 -16.17
CA LEU A 130 -23.77 10.79 -14.78
C LEU A 130 -23.19 9.42 -14.42
N ASN A 131 -22.73 8.65 -15.41
CA ASN A 131 -22.28 7.25 -15.26
C ASN A 131 -23.33 6.38 -14.56
N CYS A 132 -24.55 6.38 -15.09
CA CYS A 132 -25.67 5.55 -14.63
C CYS A 132 -26.43 4.96 -15.84
N SER A 133 -27.40 4.09 -15.61
CA SER A 133 -28.20 3.57 -16.72
C SER A 133 -29.19 4.62 -17.22
N ALA A 134 -29.36 4.72 -18.55
CA ALA A 134 -30.40 5.54 -19.15
C ALA A 134 -31.80 5.09 -18.70
N SER A 135 -31.99 3.79 -18.46
CA SER A 135 -33.25 3.25 -17.94
C SER A 135 -33.60 3.82 -16.57
N ASP A 136 -32.62 4.01 -15.70
CA ASP A 136 -32.84 4.52 -14.33
C ASP A 136 -33.35 5.96 -14.39
N LEU A 137 -32.76 6.78 -15.27
CA LEU A 137 -33.17 8.17 -15.47
C LEU A 137 -34.59 8.26 -16.05
N VAL A 138 -34.91 7.41 -17.04
CA VAL A 138 -36.25 7.37 -17.64
C VAL A 138 -37.29 6.87 -16.65
N PHE A 139 -36.97 5.85 -15.85
CA PHE A 139 -37.87 5.31 -14.84
C PHE A 139 -38.18 6.35 -13.76
N GLU A 140 -37.15 7.04 -13.25
CA GLU A 140 -37.28 8.10 -12.26
C GLU A 140 -38.10 9.28 -12.80
N ALA A 141 -37.85 9.71 -14.04
CA ALA A 141 -38.63 10.76 -14.69
C ALA A 141 -40.12 10.37 -14.89
N ASN A 142 -40.39 9.13 -15.33
CA ASN A 142 -41.75 8.63 -15.48
C ASN A 142 -42.50 8.54 -14.15
N ALA A 143 -41.82 8.14 -13.06
CA ALA A 143 -42.43 8.09 -11.73
C ALA A 143 -42.89 9.48 -11.27
N ILE A 144 -42.08 10.52 -11.51
CA ILE A 144 -42.44 11.91 -11.20
C ILE A 144 -43.59 12.38 -12.09
N PHE A 145 -43.48 12.20 -13.41
CA PHE A 145 -44.52 12.62 -14.37
C PHE A 145 -45.89 11.99 -14.07
N ASN A 146 -45.93 10.70 -13.76
CA ASN A 146 -47.17 10.01 -13.43
C ASN A 146 -47.67 10.31 -12.00
N GLY A 147 -46.76 10.55 -11.05
CA GLY A 147 -47.10 10.98 -9.70
C GLY A 147 -47.72 12.38 -9.65
N ASP A 148 -47.29 13.29 -10.53
CA ASP A 148 -47.90 14.63 -10.66
C ASP A 148 -49.29 14.57 -11.32
N LYS A 149 -49.52 13.63 -12.25
CA LYS A 149 -50.86 13.42 -12.84
C LYS A 149 -51.91 12.93 -11.85
N GLN A 150 -51.52 12.23 -10.78
CA GLN A 150 -52.44 11.78 -9.73
C GLN A 150 -52.82 12.88 -8.73
N LYS A 151 -52.14 14.04 -8.75
CA LYS A 151 -52.41 15.17 -7.84
C LYS A 151 -53.30 16.27 -8.41
N SER A 152 -53.68 16.20 -9.69
CA SER A 152 -54.65 17.13 -10.27
C SER A 152 -56.07 16.70 -9.90
N PRO A 153 -56.82 17.49 -9.09
CA PRO A 153 -58.23 17.22 -8.86
C PRO A 153 -58.97 17.48 -10.15
N ILE A 154 -59.86 16.56 -10.48
CA ILE A 154 -60.93 16.74 -11.46
C ILE A 154 -61.70 18.00 -11.05
N VAL A 155 -61.69 19.03 -11.90
CA VAL A 155 -62.67 20.12 -11.92
C VAL A 155 -63.12 20.29 -13.36
#